data_AF-A0AAD9SUG8-F1
#
_entry.id   AF-A0AAD9SUG8-F1
#
_cell.length_a   1.000
_cell.length_b   1.000
_cell.length_c   1.000
_cell.angle_alpha   90.00
_cell.angle_beta   90.00
_cell.angle_gamma   90.00
#
_symmetry.space_group_name_H-M   'P 1'
#
loop_
_entity.id
_entity.type
_entity.pdbx_description
1 polymer ?
#
loop_
_entity_poly.entity_id
_entity_poly.type
_entity_poly.pdbx_seq_one_letter_code
_entity_poly.pdbx_strand_id
1 'polypeptide(L)'
;MLATQFSDYGLGHNRASIFFPLLGHGIFSVDGPRWEHARALMRPQFARERVSELDLEERHLQNLLKAIEAPSRDGWTPVVDLQPLFFRLTLDSATEFLFGESVDSQLIALPGSTSKVIHGGVDEQTFSESFDEVQDWMAFASRLGAWHKLGHTKRFYKCAAQLHKHIDYFVNLALQQKTDEDIDKSSFNILKGLAKVEKDPIELRGQLLSILVAGRDSTASLLGWFFLMMCKHPKIFEKLRQTIIHDFGDWETCDPADITFSGLKSCTFLQMCISETLRLFPLVPINGRTAIVKDTTLPTGGGPDGSAPIFVPKGMEIQYCVHAMHHRKDLWGEDAEDFRPERFKEARPGWDYLPFNGKS
;
A
#
# COMPACT_ATOMS: atom_id res chain seq x y z
N MET A 1 -1.66 -1.71 -24.18
CA MET A 1 -2.14 -2.40 -22.95
C MET A 1 -2.63 -1.44 -21.87
N LEU A 2 -1.77 -0.69 -21.17
CA LEU A 2 -2.20 0.12 -20.00
C LEU A 2 -2.90 1.44 -20.33
N ALA A 3 -2.70 1.97 -21.54
CA ALA A 3 -3.29 3.22 -21.99
C ALA A 3 -4.21 3.02 -23.22
N THR A 4 -3.63 2.67 -24.35
CA THR A 4 -4.32 2.68 -25.66
C THR A 4 -5.35 1.58 -25.90
N GLN A 5 -5.27 0.47 -25.16
CA GLN A 5 -6.13 -0.72 -25.30
C GLN A 5 -6.65 -1.19 -23.95
N PHE A 6 -6.80 -0.29 -22.98
CA PHE A 6 -7.11 -0.65 -21.59
C PHE A 6 -8.35 -1.55 -21.47
N SER A 7 -9.41 -1.25 -22.23
CA SER A 7 -10.67 -2.02 -22.22
C SER A 7 -10.54 -3.48 -22.66
N ASP A 8 -9.51 -3.83 -23.43
CA ASP A 8 -9.30 -5.21 -23.90
C ASP A 8 -8.65 -6.09 -22.81
N TYR A 9 -7.99 -5.46 -21.83
CA TYR A 9 -7.14 -6.10 -20.83
C TYR A 9 -7.71 -5.94 -19.41
N GLY A 10 -7.76 -7.03 -18.65
CA GLY A 10 -8.20 -7.06 -17.25
C GLY A 10 -7.17 -7.70 -16.32
N LEU A 11 -7.57 -7.92 -15.08
CA LEU A 11 -6.83 -8.67 -14.05
C LEU A 11 -6.82 -10.17 -14.35
N GLY A 12 -7.89 -10.69 -14.93
CA GLY A 12 -8.00 -12.09 -15.36
C GLY A 12 -8.51 -13.04 -14.28
N HIS A 13 -8.98 -14.21 -14.72
CA HIS A 13 -9.67 -15.19 -13.87
C HIS A 13 -8.81 -15.73 -12.71
N ASN A 14 -7.52 -15.99 -12.96
CA ASN A 14 -6.63 -16.54 -11.93
C ASN A 14 -6.46 -15.54 -10.78
N ARG A 15 -6.16 -14.28 -11.09
CA ARG A 15 -6.03 -13.23 -10.06
C ARG A 15 -7.34 -13.03 -9.31
N ALA A 16 -8.46 -12.94 -10.02
CA ALA A 16 -9.77 -12.83 -9.39
C ALA A 16 -10.03 -14.00 -8.41
N SER A 17 -9.76 -15.24 -8.82
CA SER A 17 -9.96 -16.44 -8.00
C SER A 17 -9.05 -16.51 -6.78
N ILE A 18 -7.81 -16.02 -6.90
CA ILE A 18 -6.85 -15.97 -5.78
C ILE A 18 -7.29 -14.94 -4.74
N PHE A 19 -7.75 -13.77 -5.18
CA PHE A 19 -8.06 -12.65 -4.28
C PHE A 19 -9.48 -12.74 -3.70
N PHE A 20 -10.40 -13.45 -4.38
CA PHE A 20 -11.81 -13.56 -4.01
C PHE A 20 -12.07 -14.06 -2.57
N PRO A 21 -11.39 -15.10 -2.04
CA PRO A 21 -11.70 -15.61 -0.70
C PRO A 21 -11.50 -14.59 0.42
N LEU A 22 -10.58 -13.64 0.23
CA LEU A 22 -10.37 -12.54 1.18
C LEU A 22 -11.17 -11.30 0.79
N LEU A 23 -11.02 -10.83 -0.46
CA LEU A 23 -11.51 -9.51 -0.88
C LEU A 23 -12.94 -9.52 -1.43
N GLY A 24 -13.54 -10.70 -1.63
CA GLY A 24 -14.84 -10.81 -2.30
C GLY A 24 -14.79 -10.17 -3.69
N HIS A 25 -15.68 -9.20 -3.92
CA HIS A 25 -15.73 -8.40 -5.15
C HIS A 25 -14.98 -7.05 -5.06
N GLY A 26 -14.02 -6.93 -4.13
CA GLY A 26 -13.12 -5.79 -4.01
C GLY A 26 -12.37 -5.46 -5.31
N ILE A 27 -11.85 -4.23 -5.42
CA ILE A 27 -11.25 -3.72 -6.69
C ILE A 27 -10.17 -4.61 -7.30
N PHE A 28 -9.46 -5.41 -6.50
CA PHE A 28 -8.37 -6.26 -6.97
C PHE A 28 -8.81 -7.65 -7.46
N SER A 29 -10.11 -7.97 -7.37
CA SER A 29 -10.68 -9.27 -7.75
C SER A 29 -11.76 -9.16 -8.84
N VAL A 30 -12.03 -7.97 -9.37
CA VAL A 30 -13.08 -7.73 -10.38
C VAL A 30 -12.54 -7.02 -11.61
N ASP A 31 -13.21 -7.25 -12.75
CA ASP A 31 -12.91 -6.67 -14.06
C ASP A 31 -14.13 -5.92 -14.63
N GLY A 32 -13.89 -5.06 -15.62
CA GLY A 32 -14.94 -4.39 -16.40
C GLY A 32 -15.84 -3.47 -15.57
N PRO A 33 -17.17 -3.46 -15.78
CA PRO A 33 -18.09 -2.53 -15.12
C PRO A 33 -18.05 -2.60 -13.59
N ARG A 34 -17.80 -3.78 -13.00
CA ARG A 34 -17.68 -3.94 -11.54
C ARG A 34 -16.43 -3.24 -11.01
N TRP A 35 -15.32 -3.33 -11.74
CA TRP A 35 -14.09 -2.61 -11.41
C TRP A 35 -14.28 -1.09 -11.52
N GLU A 36 -14.94 -0.62 -12.58
CA GLU A 36 -15.24 0.80 -12.76
C GLU A 36 -16.09 1.34 -11.61
N HIS A 37 -17.11 0.56 -11.19
CA HIS A 37 -17.94 0.88 -10.04
C HIS A 37 -17.12 0.95 -8.73
N ALA A 38 -16.33 -0.10 -8.42
CA ALA A 38 -15.46 -0.11 -7.25
C ALA A 38 -14.49 1.08 -7.22
N ARG A 39 -13.90 1.42 -8.38
CA ARG A 39 -13.00 2.57 -8.52
C ARG A 39 -13.72 3.91 -8.32
N ALA A 40 -14.95 4.03 -8.81
CA ALA A 40 -15.77 5.21 -8.62
C ALA A 40 -16.17 5.40 -7.14
N LEU A 41 -16.40 4.32 -6.40
CA LEU A 41 -16.69 4.35 -4.96
C LEU A 41 -15.49 4.82 -4.13
N MET A 42 -14.30 4.32 -4.42
CA MET A 42 -13.10 4.61 -3.62
C MET A 42 -12.44 5.94 -3.94
N ARG A 43 -12.39 6.36 -5.21
CA ARG A 43 -11.64 7.56 -5.62
C ARG A 43 -12.00 8.83 -4.81
N PRO A 44 -13.27 9.13 -4.50
CA PRO A 44 -13.63 10.29 -3.68
C PRO A 44 -13.14 10.20 -2.23
N GLN A 45 -12.90 8.99 -1.72
CA GLN A 45 -12.46 8.78 -0.34
C GLN A 45 -11.03 9.26 -0.10
N PHE A 46 -10.19 9.26 -1.15
CA PHE A 46 -8.80 9.72 -1.12
C PHE A 46 -8.65 11.18 -1.61
N ALA A 47 -9.71 11.99 -1.50
CA ALA A 47 -9.60 13.43 -1.75
C ALA A 47 -8.59 14.06 -0.79
N ARG A 48 -7.83 15.06 -1.27
CA ARG A 48 -6.69 15.68 -0.56
C ARG A 48 -7.01 16.09 0.88
N GLU A 49 -8.21 16.61 1.12
CA GLU A 49 -8.68 17.10 2.42
C GLU A 49 -8.78 16.00 3.49
N ARG A 50 -8.95 14.74 3.07
CA ARG A 50 -9.08 13.58 3.96
C ARG A 50 -7.75 12.88 4.24
N VAL A 51 -6.73 13.15 3.40
CA VAL A 51 -5.39 12.55 3.50
C VAL A 51 -4.42 13.47 4.26
N SER A 52 -4.86 14.68 4.63
CA SER A 52 -4.03 15.70 5.28
C SER A 52 -4.07 15.68 6.81
N GLU A 53 -4.72 14.69 7.44
CA GLU A 53 -4.77 14.53 8.90
C GLU A 53 -3.46 13.92 9.43
N LEU A 54 -2.45 14.77 9.67
CA LEU A 54 -1.13 14.33 10.12
C LEU A 54 -1.06 13.96 11.61
N ASP A 55 -2.01 14.42 12.42
CA ASP A 55 -2.08 14.12 13.86
C ASP A 55 -2.23 12.61 14.14
N LEU A 56 -2.92 11.89 13.24
CA LEU A 56 -3.06 10.44 13.31
C LEU A 56 -1.70 9.76 13.11
N GLU A 57 -0.96 10.16 12.07
CA GLU A 57 0.36 9.61 11.78
C GLU A 57 1.38 9.94 12.88
N GLU A 58 1.33 11.16 13.43
CA GLU A 58 2.19 11.56 14.55
C GLU A 58 1.98 10.66 15.77
N ARG A 59 0.73 10.36 16.14
CA ARG A 59 0.45 9.44 17.27
C ARG A 59 1.05 8.04 17.05
N HIS A 60 0.91 7.49 15.85
CA HIS A 60 1.49 6.18 15.55
C HIS A 60 3.01 6.22 15.45
N LEU A 61 3.61 7.32 14.96
CA LEU A 61 5.05 7.53 14.98
C LEU A 61 5.59 7.57 16.42
N GLN A 62 4.91 8.23 17.34
CA GLN A 62 5.30 8.23 18.76
C GLN A 62 5.24 6.82 19.38
N ASN A 63 4.29 5.98 18.96
CA ASN A 63 4.23 4.58 19.39
C ASN A 63 5.38 3.75 18.79
N LEU A 64 5.76 3.99 17.55
CA LEU A 64 6.95 3.41 16.92
C LEU A 64 8.21 3.78 17.70
N LEU A 65 8.40 5.07 18.01
CA LEU A 65 9.57 5.58 18.72
C LEU A 65 9.70 4.94 20.12
N LYS A 66 8.60 4.80 20.87
CA LYS A 66 8.60 4.06 22.15
C LYS A 66 9.10 2.62 22.02
N ALA A 67 8.84 1.96 20.88
CA ALA A 67 9.32 0.61 20.63
C ALA A 67 10.82 0.56 20.32
N ILE A 68 11.39 1.65 19.81
CA ILE A 68 12.81 1.80 19.47
C ILE A 68 13.62 2.28 20.70
N GLU A 69 13.06 3.20 21.48
CA GLU A 69 13.67 3.85 22.65
C GLU A 69 13.76 2.92 23.87
N ALA A 70 14.56 1.85 23.75
CA ALA A 70 15.05 1.14 24.93
C ALA A 70 16.15 2.01 25.58
N PRO A 71 16.07 2.33 26.89
CA PRO A 71 17.09 3.13 27.55
C PRO A 71 18.44 2.43 27.49
N SER A 72 19.42 3.01 26.78
CA SER A 72 20.81 2.61 26.88
C SER A 72 21.62 3.66 27.62
N ARG A 73 22.71 3.21 28.25
CA ARG A 73 23.59 4.08 29.06
C ARG A 73 24.40 5.07 28.21
N ASP A 74 24.50 4.83 26.90
CA ASP A 74 25.42 5.53 26.01
C ASP A 74 24.69 6.48 25.05
N GLY A 75 23.37 6.66 25.21
CA GLY A 75 22.54 7.51 24.35
C GLY A 75 22.18 6.89 22.99
N TRP A 76 22.59 5.64 22.73
CA TRP A 76 22.28 4.90 21.50
C TRP A 76 21.21 3.83 21.71
N THR A 77 20.34 3.59 20.74
CA THR A 77 19.42 2.45 20.80
C THR A 77 20.21 1.13 20.61
N PRO A 78 19.69 -0.02 21.09
CA PRO A 78 20.21 -1.31 20.66
C PRO A 78 20.06 -1.49 19.14
N VAL A 79 20.65 -2.55 18.58
CA VAL A 79 20.37 -2.95 17.19
C VAL A 79 18.89 -3.34 17.09
N VAL A 80 18.16 -2.65 16.22
CA VAL A 80 16.72 -2.86 16.02
C VAL A 80 16.46 -3.26 14.57
N ASP A 81 15.62 -4.27 14.38
CA ASP A 81 15.02 -4.56 13.08
C ASP A 81 13.81 -3.65 12.86
N LEU A 82 13.94 -2.71 11.92
CA LEU A 82 12.89 -1.73 11.62
C LEU A 82 11.73 -2.34 10.82
N GLN A 83 11.94 -3.45 10.13
CA GLN A 83 10.93 -3.99 9.21
C GLN A 83 9.65 -4.41 9.94
N PRO A 84 9.68 -5.25 10.99
CA PRO A 84 8.48 -5.60 11.75
C PRO A 84 7.77 -4.38 12.34
N LEU A 85 8.54 -3.36 12.71
CA LEU A 85 8.01 -2.13 13.29
C LEU A 85 7.25 -1.30 12.24
N PHE A 86 7.78 -1.17 11.00
CA PHE A 86 7.06 -0.50 9.91
C PHE A 86 5.79 -1.24 9.50
N PHE A 87 5.78 -2.58 9.53
CA PHE A 87 4.57 -3.37 9.28
C PHE A 87 3.49 -3.15 10.35
N ARG A 88 3.87 -2.92 11.61
CA ARG A 88 2.94 -2.57 12.69
C ARG A 88 2.47 -1.11 12.59
N LEU A 89 3.39 -0.17 12.34
CA LEU A 89 3.07 1.25 12.11
C LEU A 89 1.98 1.41 11.04
N THR A 90 2.22 0.81 9.87
CA THR A 90 1.32 0.94 8.72
C THR A 90 0.03 0.15 8.88
N LEU A 91 0.01 -0.91 9.70
CA LEU A 91 -1.22 -1.62 10.05
C LEU A 91 -2.09 -0.76 10.95
N ASP A 92 -1.48 -0.15 11.97
CA ASP A 92 -2.17 0.70 12.93
C ASP A 92 -2.72 1.97 12.27
N SER A 93 -1.91 2.65 11.45
CA SER A 93 -2.36 3.86 10.75
C SER A 93 -3.41 3.56 9.69
N ALA A 94 -3.28 2.46 8.94
CA ALA A 94 -4.29 2.07 7.95
C ALA A 94 -5.61 1.67 8.59
N THR A 95 -5.59 0.93 9.70
CA THR A 95 -6.82 0.53 10.41
C THR A 95 -7.53 1.74 11.01
N GLU A 96 -6.79 2.67 11.62
CA GLU A 96 -7.38 3.89 12.16
C GLU A 96 -7.94 4.79 11.05
N PHE A 97 -7.22 4.95 9.95
CA PHE A 97 -7.70 5.71 8.80
C PHE A 97 -8.97 5.10 8.15
N LEU A 98 -9.07 3.77 8.13
CA LEU A 98 -10.20 3.06 7.55
C LEU A 98 -11.43 3.04 8.45
N PHE A 99 -11.24 2.71 9.72
CA PHE A 99 -12.32 2.38 10.66
C PHE A 99 -12.53 3.44 11.75
N GLY A 100 -11.61 4.40 11.88
CA GLY A 100 -11.55 5.35 12.98
C GLY A 100 -10.92 4.79 14.24
N GLU A 101 -10.48 3.53 14.23
CA GLU A 101 -9.87 2.85 15.37
C GLU A 101 -8.68 2.01 14.91
N SER A 102 -7.58 2.13 15.65
CA SER A 102 -6.39 1.31 15.42
C SER A 102 -6.57 -0.09 16.01
N VAL A 103 -5.90 -1.07 15.41
CA VAL A 103 -5.74 -2.40 16.03
C VAL A 103 -4.63 -2.44 17.07
N ASP A 104 -3.94 -1.32 17.31
CA ASP A 104 -2.90 -1.14 18.34
C ASP A 104 -1.82 -2.23 18.31
N SER A 105 -1.50 -2.70 17.11
CA SER A 105 -0.49 -3.74 16.89
C SER A 105 0.89 -3.30 17.38
N GLN A 106 1.23 -2.01 17.37
CA GLN A 106 2.48 -1.52 17.95
C GLN A 106 2.51 -1.65 19.47
N LEU A 107 1.41 -1.27 20.14
CA LEU A 107 1.35 -1.23 21.60
C LEU A 107 1.39 -2.62 22.22
N ILE A 108 0.73 -3.61 21.59
CA ILE A 108 0.79 -5.00 22.06
C ILE A 108 2.18 -5.63 21.87
N ALA A 109 3.01 -5.09 20.97
CA ALA A 109 4.38 -5.55 20.77
C ALA A 109 5.34 -5.12 21.90
N LEU A 110 4.95 -4.11 22.68
CA LEU A 110 5.81 -3.55 23.72
C LEU A 110 5.98 -4.51 24.91
N PRO A 111 7.15 -4.51 25.57
CA PRO A 111 7.37 -5.36 26.74
C PRO A 111 6.36 -5.06 27.86
N GLY A 112 5.73 -6.11 28.38
CA GLY A 112 4.76 -6.01 29.49
C GLY A 112 3.32 -5.68 29.07
N SER A 113 3.04 -5.53 27.77
CA SER A 113 1.69 -5.38 27.27
C SER A 113 0.90 -6.69 27.35
N THR A 114 -0.39 -6.61 27.66
CA THR A 114 -1.32 -7.74 27.62
C THR A 114 -2.33 -7.53 26.52
N SER A 115 -2.54 -8.59 25.73
CA SER A 115 -3.49 -8.63 24.63
C SER A 115 -4.91 -8.37 25.12
N LYS A 116 -5.67 -7.56 24.38
CA LYS A 116 -7.08 -7.27 24.64
C LYS A 116 -7.91 -7.70 23.45
N VAL A 117 -9.13 -8.13 23.73
CA VAL A 117 -10.07 -8.45 22.66
C VAL A 117 -10.50 -7.14 22.00
N ILE A 118 -10.10 -6.96 20.75
CA ILE A 118 -10.58 -5.87 19.91
C ILE A 118 -11.99 -6.17 19.40
N HIS A 119 -12.60 -5.15 18.81
CA HIS A 119 -13.91 -5.27 18.20
C HIS A 119 -13.97 -6.41 17.18
N GLY A 120 -15.13 -7.07 17.05
CA GLY A 120 -15.23 -8.33 16.27
C GLY A 120 -14.74 -9.58 17.00
N GLY A 121 -14.29 -9.48 18.26
CA GLY A 121 -14.05 -10.65 19.13
C GLY A 121 -12.83 -11.47 18.71
N VAL A 122 -11.81 -10.80 18.20
CA VAL A 122 -10.44 -11.28 17.97
C VAL A 122 -9.53 -10.36 18.80
N ASP A 123 -8.35 -10.78 19.19
CA ASP A 123 -7.38 -9.90 19.85
C ASP A 123 -6.38 -9.26 18.86
N GLU A 124 -5.65 -8.23 19.28
CA GLU A 124 -4.73 -7.45 18.42
C GLU A 124 -3.67 -8.34 17.75
N GLN A 125 -3.12 -9.28 18.52
CA GLN A 125 -2.08 -10.18 18.06
C GLN A 125 -2.65 -11.16 17.03
N THR A 126 -3.77 -11.79 17.34
CA THR A 126 -4.44 -12.72 16.43
C THR A 126 -4.87 -12.02 15.14
N PHE A 127 -5.30 -10.76 15.18
CA PHE A 127 -5.62 -9.99 13.98
C PHE A 127 -4.38 -9.79 13.10
N SER A 128 -3.29 -9.33 13.70
CA SER A 128 -2.01 -9.10 13.01
C SER A 128 -1.47 -10.39 12.37
N GLU A 129 -1.44 -11.48 13.13
CA GLU A 129 -1.00 -12.80 12.64
C GLU A 129 -1.90 -13.36 11.54
N SER A 130 -3.21 -13.15 11.64
CA SER A 130 -4.17 -13.56 10.61
C SER A 130 -3.99 -12.76 9.32
N PHE A 131 -3.65 -11.49 9.44
CA PHE A 131 -3.37 -10.63 8.30
C PHE A 131 -2.10 -11.09 7.58
N ASP A 132 -1.01 -11.35 8.33
CA ASP A 132 0.25 -11.86 7.78
C ASP A 132 0.05 -13.20 7.06
N GLU A 133 -0.64 -14.15 7.69
CA GLU A 133 -0.92 -15.47 7.12
C GLU A 133 -1.67 -15.37 5.77
N VAL A 134 -2.67 -14.49 5.71
CA VAL A 134 -3.49 -14.30 4.51
C VAL A 134 -2.67 -13.66 3.39
N GLN A 135 -1.83 -12.68 3.71
CA GLN A 135 -0.94 -12.02 2.75
C GLN A 135 0.11 -12.98 2.20
N ASP A 136 0.75 -13.76 3.07
CA ASP A 136 1.71 -14.80 2.68
C ASP A 136 1.06 -15.84 1.76
N TRP A 137 -0.16 -16.26 2.10
CA TRP A 137 -0.93 -17.15 1.25
C TRP A 137 -1.26 -16.52 -0.11
N MET A 138 -1.69 -15.25 -0.15
CA MET A 138 -2.00 -14.56 -1.42
C MET A 138 -0.76 -14.42 -2.30
N ALA A 139 0.40 -14.12 -1.71
CA ALA A 139 1.67 -14.05 -2.42
C ALA A 139 2.08 -15.43 -2.97
N PHE A 140 1.93 -16.49 -2.16
CA PHE A 140 2.20 -17.87 -2.58
C PHE A 140 1.24 -18.35 -3.68
N ALA A 141 -0.06 -18.14 -3.50
CA ALA A 141 -1.10 -18.46 -4.47
C ALA A 141 -0.89 -17.75 -5.81
N SER A 142 -0.45 -16.48 -5.78
CA SER A 142 -0.09 -15.71 -6.99
C SER A 142 1.08 -16.34 -7.76
N ARG A 143 2.07 -16.90 -7.07
CA ARG A 143 3.19 -17.63 -7.70
C ARG A 143 2.75 -18.97 -8.31
N LEU A 144 1.74 -19.62 -7.74
CA LEU A 144 1.17 -20.86 -8.27
C LEU A 144 0.26 -20.64 -9.50
N GLY A 145 -0.21 -19.41 -9.74
CA GLY A 145 -1.07 -19.09 -10.87
C GLY A 145 -2.33 -19.96 -10.92
N ALA A 146 -2.56 -20.65 -12.04
CA ALA A 146 -3.72 -21.54 -12.21
C ALA A 146 -3.80 -22.70 -11.18
N TRP A 147 -2.70 -23.00 -10.50
CA TRP A 147 -2.58 -24.09 -9.53
C TRP A 147 -2.77 -23.59 -8.09
N HIS A 148 -3.16 -22.33 -7.91
CA HIS A 148 -3.36 -21.71 -6.59
C HIS A 148 -4.24 -22.52 -5.64
N LYS A 149 -5.16 -23.33 -6.20
CA LYS A 149 -6.05 -24.18 -5.41
C LYS A 149 -5.32 -25.19 -4.54
N LEU A 150 -4.11 -25.61 -4.94
CA LEU A 150 -3.26 -26.52 -4.16
C LEU A 150 -2.70 -25.86 -2.89
N GLY A 151 -2.67 -24.53 -2.84
CA GLY A 151 -2.20 -23.78 -1.69
C GLY A 151 -3.27 -23.56 -0.62
N HIS A 152 -4.55 -23.87 -0.86
CA HIS A 152 -5.60 -23.62 0.14
C HIS A 152 -5.41 -24.51 1.37
N THR A 153 -5.42 -23.88 2.54
CA THR A 153 -5.32 -24.57 3.83
C THR A 153 -6.49 -24.18 4.74
N LYS A 154 -6.81 -25.03 5.72
CA LYS A 154 -7.79 -24.68 6.77
C LYS A 154 -7.35 -23.45 7.57
N ARG A 155 -6.04 -23.27 7.73
CA ARG A 155 -5.44 -22.12 8.42
C ARG A 155 -5.75 -20.82 7.68
N PHE A 156 -5.53 -20.76 6.37
CA PHE A 156 -5.89 -19.62 5.53
C PHE A 156 -7.35 -19.20 5.71
N TYR A 157 -8.30 -20.14 5.56
CA TYR A 157 -9.73 -19.81 5.70
C TYR A 157 -10.12 -19.38 7.11
N LYS A 158 -9.47 -19.93 8.15
CA LYS A 158 -9.67 -19.49 9.53
C LYS A 158 -9.23 -18.04 9.71
N CYS A 159 -8.02 -17.70 9.25
CA CYS A 159 -7.47 -16.34 9.33
C CYS A 159 -8.31 -15.35 8.51
N ALA A 160 -8.70 -15.70 7.28
CA ALA A 160 -9.59 -14.88 6.47
C ALA A 160 -10.94 -14.61 7.17
N ALA A 161 -11.54 -15.63 7.81
CA ALA A 161 -12.78 -15.47 8.57
C ALA A 161 -12.60 -14.58 9.81
N GLN A 162 -11.44 -14.61 10.47
CA GLN A 162 -11.12 -13.72 11.60
C GLN A 162 -11.04 -12.26 11.14
N LEU A 163 -10.38 -12.00 10.01
CA LEU A 163 -10.34 -10.67 9.40
C LEU A 163 -11.75 -10.22 9.00
N HIS A 164 -12.52 -11.07 8.32
CA HIS A 164 -13.91 -10.76 7.93
C HIS A 164 -14.76 -10.39 9.14
N LYS A 165 -14.68 -11.15 10.24
CA LYS A 165 -15.45 -10.88 11.46
C LYS A 165 -15.12 -9.52 12.08
N HIS A 166 -13.84 -9.12 12.08
CA HIS A 166 -13.40 -7.81 12.56
C HIS A 166 -13.95 -6.68 11.67
N ILE A 167 -13.80 -6.80 10.35
CA ILE A 167 -14.29 -5.78 9.41
C ILE A 167 -15.82 -5.70 9.41
N ASP A 168 -16.50 -6.84 9.47
CA ASP A 168 -17.97 -6.92 9.50
C ASP A 168 -18.53 -6.22 10.73
N TYR A 169 -17.82 -6.22 11.86
CA TYR A 169 -18.24 -5.45 13.03
C TYR A 169 -18.37 -3.96 12.70
N PHE A 170 -17.32 -3.36 12.12
CA PHE A 170 -17.32 -1.95 11.77
C PHE A 170 -18.31 -1.63 10.66
N VAL A 171 -18.41 -2.49 9.64
CA VAL A 171 -19.40 -2.35 8.56
C VAL A 171 -20.82 -2.33 9.12
N ASN A 172 -21.16 -3.28 10.00
CA ASN A 172 -22.48 -3.32 10.63
C ASN A 172 -22.75 -2.10 11.50
N LEU A 173 -21.75 -1.64 12.26
CA LEU A 173 -21.85 -0.42 13.08
C LEU A 173 -22.15 0.80 12.19
N ALA A 174 -21.41 0.98 11.10
CA ALA A 174 -21.59 2.08 10.17
C ALA A 174 -22.94 2.04 9.43
N LEU A 175 -23.46 0.85 9.13
CA LEU A 175 -24.78 0.69 8.50
C LEU A 175 -25.94 0.92 9.48
N GLN A 176 -25.74 0.72 10.79
CA GLN A 176 -26.75 0.93 11.82
C GLN A 176 -26.87 2.40 12.27
N GLN A 177 -25.81 3.19 12.14
CA GLN A 177 -25.84 4.62 12.46
C GLN A 177 -26.76 5.37 11.47
N LYS A 178 -27.88 5.92 11.97
CA LYS A 178 -28.79 6.77 11.16
C LYS A 178 -28.06 8.05 10.75
N THR A 179 -28.16 8.38 9.48
CA THR A 179 -27.24 9.25 8.73
C THR A 179 -27.22 10.75 9.07
N ASP A 180 -28.04 11.28 9.99
CA ASP A 180 -28.35 12.72 9.93
C ASP A 180 -28.13 13.62 11.15
N GLU A 181 -27.80 13.16 12.37
CA GLU A 181 -27.76 14.11 13.52
C GLU A 181 -26.55 14.09 14.48
N ASP A 182 -25.64 13.11 14.43
CA ASP A 182 -24.54 13.00 15.43
C ASP A 182 -23.11 13.07 14.85
N ILE A 183 -22.94 13.59 13.63
CA ILE A 183 -21.63 13.54 12.98
C ILE A 183 -20.79 14.74 13.41
N ASP A 184 -20.12 14.58 14.55
CA ASP A 184 -18.97 15.41 14.88
C ASP A 184 -17.99 15.39 13.70
N LYS A 185 -17.57 16.58 13.26
CA LYS A 185 -16.64 16.75 12.13
C LYS A 185 -15.25 16.17 12.43
N SER A 186 -15.01 15.72 13.65
CA SER A 186 -13.71 15.32 14.21
C SER A 186 -13.24 13.91 13.85
N SER A 187 -14.04 13.05 13.20
CA SER A 187 -13.56 11.71 12.79
C SER A 187 -14.28 11.20 11.54
N PHE A 188 -13.95 11.80 10.39
CA PHE A 188 -14.27 11.19 9.09
C PHE A 188 -13.31 10.02 8.85
N ASN A 189 -13.84 8.81 8.70
CA ASN A 189 -13.05 7.65 8.24
C ASN A 189 -13.59 7.17 6.88
N ILE A 190 -12.76 6.43 6.13
CA ILE A 190 -13.15 5.95 4.79
C ILE A 190 -14.44 5.13 4.84
N LEU A 191 -14.63 4.30 5.87
CA LEU A 191 -15.82 3.47 6.04
C LEU A 191 -17.11 4.32 6.05
N LYS A 192 -17.17 5.40 6.83
CA LYS A 192 -18.34 6.32 6.85
C LYS A 192 -18.60 6.91 5.47
N GLY A 193 -17.53 7.25 4.74
CA GLY A 193 -17.63 7.77 3.38
C GLY A 193 -18.17 6.75 2.37
N LEU A 194 -17.75 5.49 2.47
CA LEU A 194 -18.24 4.40 1.62
C LEU A 194 -19.66 3.99 1.99
N ALA A 195 -19.98 3.87 3.28
CA ALA A 195 -21.30 3.46 3.77
C ALA A 195 -22.43 4.46 3.42
N LYS A 196 -22.09 5.70 3.02
CA LYS A 196 -23.06 6.67 2.48
C LYS A 196 -23.54 6.31 1.08
N VAL A 197 -22.67 5.70 0.26
CA VAL A 197 -22.93 5.43 -1.16
C VAL A 197 -23.17 3.95 -1.48
N GLU A 198 -22.64 3.05 -0.64
CA GLU A 198 -22.82 1.61 -0.75
C GLU A 198 -23.45 1.08 0.55
N LYS A 199 -24.43 0.18 0.41
CA LYS A 199 -25.21 -0.40 1.51
C LYS A 199 -25.09 -1.91 1.60
N ASP A 200 -24.52 -2.58 0.61
CA ASP A 200 -24.18 -4.00 0.68
C ASP A 200 -22.98 -4.19 1.64
N PRO A 201 -23.17 -4.87 2.79
CA PRO A 201 -22.08 -5.11 3.73
C PRO A 201 -20.95 -5.95 3.15
N ILE A 202 -21.23 -6.85 2.21
CA ILE A 202 -20.22 -7.71 1.58
C ILE A 202 -19.32 -6.88 0.67
N GLU A 203 -19.91 -5.96 -0.09
CA GLU A 203 -19.18 -5.05 -0.97
C GLU A 203 -18.32 -4.08 -0.14
N LEU A 204 -18.88 -3.48 0.91
CA LEU A 204 -18.13 -2.63 1.84
C LEU A 204 -16.93 -3.34 2.45
N ARG A 205 -17.12 -4.56 2.98
CA ARG A 205 -16.02 -5.37 3.51
C ARG A 205 -14.93 -5.59 2.46
N GLY A 206 -15.33 -5.95 1.24
CA GLY A 206 -14.40 -6.21 0.13
C GLY A 206 -13.56 -5.00 -0.26
N GLN A 207 -14.17 -3.82 -0.31
CA GLN A 207 -13.45 -2.58 -0.61
C GLN A 207 -12.52 -2.16 0.53
N LEU A 208 -12.96 -2.27 1.79
CA LEU A 208 -12.14 -1.93 2.97
C LEU A 208 -10.91 -2.84 3.08
N LEU A 209 -11.08 -4.15 2.91
CA LEU A 209 -9.96 -5.10 2.89
C LEU A 209 -9.01 -4.82 1.73
N SER A 210 -9.55 -4.43 0.56
CA SER A 210 -8.70 -4.06 -0.59
C SER A 210 -7.81 -2.87 -0.25
N ILE A 211 -8.35 -1.82 0.39
CA ILE A 211 -7.57 -0.66 0.79
C ILE A 211 -6.52 -1.05 1.86
N LEU A 212 -6.91 -1.85 2.86
CA LEU A 212 -6.00 -2.27 3.93
C LEU A 212 -4.80 -3.08 3.38
N VAL A 213 -5.07 -4.05 2.52
CA VAL A 213 -4.04 -4.86 1.84
C VAL A 213 -3.11 -4.01 0.99
N ALA A 214 -3.64 -3.02 0.27
CA ALA A 214 -2.82 -2.13 -0.54
C ALA A 214 -1.97 -1.17 0.30
N GLY A 215 -2.52 -0.64 1.41
CA GLY A 215 -1.90 0.42 2.20
C GLY A 215 -0.76 -0.05 3.12
N ARG A 216 -0.93 -1.21 3.77
CA ARG A 216 0.02 -1.70 4.79
C ARG A 216 1.37 -2.08 4.19
N ASP A 217 1.40 -3.18 3.45
CA ASP A 217 2.66 -3.83 3.06
C ASP A 217 3.48 -2.98 2.09
N SER A 218 2.81 -2.21 1.22
CA SER A 218 3.47 -1.35 0.24
C SER A 218 4.23 -0.21 0.95
N THR A 219 3.57 0.49 1.88
CA THR A 219 4.16 1.57 2.66
C THR A 219 5.26 1.06 3.59
N ALA A 220 5.05 -0.06 4.28
CA ALA A 220 6.05 -0.66 5.17
C ALA A 220 7.32 -1.05 4.41
N SER A 221 7.16 -1.67 3.25
CA SER A 221 8.27 -2.08 2.39
C SER A 221 9.03 -0.88 1.84
N LEU A 222 8.33 0.20 1.47
CA LEU A 222 8.97 1.46 1.05
C LEU A 222 9.84 2.03 2.18
N LEU A 223 9.31 2.13 3.39
CA LEU A 223 10.06 2.61 4.55
C LEU A 223 11.31 1.74 4.80
N GLY A 224 11.17 0.42 4.74
CA GLY A 224 12.30 -0.51 4.86
C GLY A 224 13.41 -0.24 3.85
N TRP A 225 13.08 -0.15 2.56
CA TRP A 225 14.06 0.18 1.51
C TRP A 225 14.63 1.58 1.68
N PHE A 226 13.80 2.57 2.01
CA PHE A 226 14.23 3.95 2.19
C PHE A 226 15.30 4.07 3.27
N PHE A 227 15.05 3.53 4.46
CA PHE A 227 16.02 3.56 5.55
C PHE A 227 17.27 2.73 5.24
N LEU A 228 17.14 1.59 4.55
CA LEU A 228 18.31 0.85 4.07
C LEU A 228 19.19 1.73 3.15
N MET A 229 18.58 2.48 2.24
CA MET A 229 19.32 3.39 1.36
C MET A 229 19.95 4.56 2.13
N MET A 230 19.28 5.11 3.14
CA MET A 230 19.88 6.13 4.00
C MET A 230 21.10 5.59 4.75
N CYS A 231 21.05 4.37 5.27
CA CYS A 231 22.17 3.71 5.93
C CYS A 231 23.35 3.46 4.98
N LYS A 232 23.07 3.08 3.72
CA LYS A 232 24.11 2.80 2.71
C LYS A 232 24.74 4.06 2.10
N HIS A 233 24.07 5.22 2.22
CA HIS A 233 24.52 6.48 1.63
C HIS A 233 24.59 7.63 2.65
N PRO A 234 25.58 7.62 3.57
CA PRO A 234 25.67 8.60 4.67
C PRO A 234 25.68 10.07 4.23
N LYS A 235 26.29 10.39 3.07
CA LYS A 235 26.30 11.76 2.52
C LYS A 235 24.90 12.22 2.09
N ILE A 236 24.10 11.31 1.54
CA ILE A 236 22.71 11.60 1.14
C ILE A 236 21.85 11.74 2.38
N PHE A 237 22.02 10.85 3.36
CA PHE A 237 21.35 10.97 4.66
C PHE A 237 21.64 12.31 5.33
N GLU A 238 22.90 12.72 5.41
CA GLU A 238 23.28 14.00 6.03
C GLU A 238 22.62 15.18 5.30
N LYS A 239 22.66 15.19 3.97
CA LYS A 239 21.98 16.22 3.17
C LYS A 239 20.47 16.23 3.41
N LEU A 240 19.84 15.06 3.50
CA LEU A 240 18.41 14.93 3.79
C LEU A 240 18.08 15.45 5.18
N ARG A 241 18.86 15.07 6.19
CA ARG A 241 18.73 15.54 7.57
C ARG A 241 18.83 17.06 7.65
N GLN A 242 19.83 17.66 7.01
CA GLN A 242 19.98 19.12 6.97
C GLN A 242 18.81 19.81 6.26
N THR A 243 18.28 19.19 5.19
CA THR A 243 17.08 19.71 4.50
C THR A 243 15.86 19.68 5.41
N ILE A 244 15.64 18.56 6.13
CA ILE A 244 14.52 18.42 7.06
C ILE A 244 14.62 19.43 8.21
N ILE A 245 15.79 19.58 8.82
CA ILE A 245 16.01 20.53 9.91
C ILE A 245 15.81 21.98 9.45
N HIS A 246 16.28 22.31 8.25
CA HIS A 246 16.07 23.63 7.68
C HIS A 246 14.59 23.93 7.43
N ASP A 247 13.84 22.96 6.89
CA ASP A 247 12.45 23.16 6.47
C ASP A 247 11.44 23.04 7.63
N PHE A 248 11.75 22.23 8.66
CA PHE A 248 10.80 21.86 9.72
C PHE A 248 11.33 22.06 11.15
N GLY A 249 12.62 22.37 11.33
CA GLY A 249 13.25 22.43 12.65
C GLY A 249 13.82 21.09 13.12
N ASP A 250 14.55 21.12 14.22
CA ASP A 250 15.05 19.93 14.91
C ASP A 250 14.11 19.49 16.03
N TRP A 251 14.49 18.43 16.77
CA TRP A 251 13.65 17.88 17.85
C TRP A 251 13.29 18.89 18.95
N GLU A 252 14.15 19.88 19.23
CA GLU A 252 13.92 20.85 20.29
C GLU A 252 13.08 22.05 19.81
N THR A 253 13.13 22.33 18.52
CA THR A 253 12.56 23.54 17.91
C THR A 253 11.33 23.29 17.05
N CYS A 254 11.12 22.05 16.60
CA CYS A 254 9.98 21.64 15.79
C CYS A 254 8.74 21.45 16.67
N ASP A 255 7.64 22.13 16.32
CA ASP A 255 6.30 21.71 16.74
C ASP A 255 5.73 20.78 15.65
N PRO A 256 5.35 19.51 15.95
CA PRO A 256 4.71 18.64 14.99
C PRO A 256 3.49 19.27 14.30
N ALA A 257 2.78 20.20 14.96
CA ALA A 257 1.65 20.92 14.39
C ALA A 257 2.04 21.84 13.21
N ASP A 258 3.32 22.24 13.11
CA ASP A 258 3.83 23.06 12.00
C ASP A 258 4.15 22.22 10.75
N ILE A 259 4.26 20.90 10.89
CA ILE A 259 4.46 19.99 9.75
C ILE A 259 3.14 19.86 9.00
N THR A 260 3.06 20.51 7.84
CA THR A 260 1.86 20.45 6.99
C THR A 260 2.02 19.49 5.81
N PHE A 261 0.91 18.94 5.31
CA PHE A 261 0.90 18.11 4.10
C PHE A 261 1.50 18.85 2.89
N SER A 262 1.24 20.16 2.77
CA SER A 262 1.88 21.01 1.76
C SER A 262 3.39 21.10 1.95
N GLY A 263 3.85 21.28 3.19
CA GLY A 263 5.27 21.35 3.55
C GLY A 263 6.02 20.09 3.16
N LEU A 264 5.51 18.92 3.58
CA LEU A 264 6.07 17.61 3.23
C LEU A 264 6.13 17.39 1.72
N LYS A 265 5.09 17.81 0.99
CA LYS A 265 5.05 17.73 -0.48
C LYS A 265 6.05 18.68 -1.14
N SER A 266 6.31 19.85 -0.55
CA SER A 266 7.29 20.81 -1.07
C SER A 266 8.74 20.50 -0.73
N CYS A 267 8.98 19.62 0.26
CA CYS A 267 10.33 19.19 0.65
C CYS A 267 10.96 18.36 -0.48
N THR A 268 11.57 19.07 -1.43
CA THR A 268 11.86 18.51 -2.75
C THR A 268 12.89 17.39 -2.66
N PHE A 269 13.91 17.53 -1.82
CA PHE A 269 14.94 16.50 -1.68
C PHE A 269 14.41 15.21 -1.02
N LEU A 270 13.48 15.33 -0.06
CA LEU A 270 12.77 14.17 0.49
C LEU A 270 11.98 13.43 -0.61
N GLN A 271 11.21 14.18 -1.42
CA GLN A 271 10.45 13.60 -2.53
C GLN A 271 11.35 12.91 -3.58
N MET A 272 12.54 13.45 -3.83
CA MET A 272 13.55 12.84 -4.69
C MET A 272 14.06 11.51 -4.11
N CYS A 273 14.39 11.47 -2.82
CA CYS A 273 14.86 10.25 -2.15
C CYS A 273 13.79 9.16 -2.17
N ILE A 274 12.53 9.51 -1.92
CA ILE A 274 11.39 8.57 -2.01
C ILE A 274 11.25 8.05 -3.44
N SER A 275 11.31 8.94 -4.43
CA SER A 275 11.17 8.57 -5.85
C SER A 275 12.29 7.64 -6.32
N GLU A 276 13.54 7.93 -5.93
CA GLU A 276 14.68 7.07 -6.27
C GLU A 276 14.61 5.71 -5.55
N THR A 277 14.09 5.69 -4.32
CA THR A 277 13.84 4.42 -3.61
C THR A 277 12.81 3.58 -4.36
N LEU A 278 11.68 4.17 -4.78
CA LEU A 278 10.65 3.47 -5.54
C LEU A 278 11.10 3.04 -6.94
N ARG A 279 12.07 3.74 -7.53
CA ARG A 279 12.68 3.36 -8.82
C ARG A 279 13.51 2.08 -8.66
N LEU A 280 14.44 2.06 -7.70
CA LEU A 280 15.29 0.89 -7.46
C LEU A 280 14.49 -0.29 -6.89
N PHE A 281 13.51 0.00 -6.04
CA PHE A 281 12.74 -1.00 -5.30
C PHE A 281 11.23 -0.77 -5.50
N PRO A 282 10.70 -1.04 -6.71
CA PRO A 282 9.27 -0.93 -6.94
C PRO A 282 8.52 -1.98 -6.12
N LEU A 283 7.52 -1.53 -5.36
CA LEU A 283 6.77 -2.34 -4.39
C LEU A 283 5.96 -3.48 -5.05
N VAL A 284 5.61 -3.29 -6.33
CA VAL A 284 4.99 -4.31 -7.18
C VAL A 284 5.87 -4.47 -8.44
N PRO A 285 6.93 -5.30 -8.38
CA PRO A 285 7.95 -5.35 -9.41
C PRO A 285 7.46 -5.99 -10.72
N ILE A 286 6.48 -6.90 -10.64
CA ILE A 286 5.88 -7.58 -11.79
C ILE A 286 4.38 -7.36 -11.77
N ASN A 287 3.83 -6.95 -12.91
CA ASN A 287 2.40 -6.69 -13.06
C ASN A 287 1.85 -7.51 -14.23
N GLY A 288 0.71 -8.18 -14.00
CA GLY A 288 0.01 -8.96 -15.02
C GLY A 288 -1.28 -8.29 -15.51
N ARG A 289 -1.60 -8.52 -16.79
CA ARG A 289 -2.91 -8.24 -17.39
C ARG A 289 -3.30 -9.37 -18.33
N THR A 290 -4.57 -9.74 -18.37
CA THR A 290 -5.10 -10.78 -19.25
C THR A 290 -5.95 -10.15 -20.35
N ALA A 291 -5.83 -10.61 -21.59
CA ALA A 291 -6.75 -10.23 -22.66
C ALA A 291 -8.13 -10.87 -22.40
N ILE A 292 -9.09 -10.13 -21.84
CA ILE A 292 -10.36 -10.71 -21.34
C ILE A 292 -11.53 -10.56 -22.32
N VAL A 293 -11.47 -9.59 -23.23
CA VAL A 293 -12.60 -9.29 -24.13
C VAL A 293 -12.52 -10.11 -25.42
N LYS A 294 -11.40 -10.00 -26.13
CA LYS A 294 -11.15 -10.53 -27.48
C LYS A 294 -9.66 -10.77 -27.69
N ASP A 295 -9.32 -11.41 -28.81
CA ASP A 295 -7.96 -11.40 -29.32
C ASP A 295 -7.53 -9.95 -29.58
N THR A 296 -6.31 -9.62 -29.19
CA THR A 296 -5.79 -8.25 -29.21
C THR A 296 -4.29 -8.27 -29.52
N THR A 297 -3.60 -7.16 -29.26
CA THR A 297 -2.18 -7.02 -29.56
C THR A 297 -1.41 -6.26 -28.49
N LEU A 298 -0.09 -6.44 -28.46
CA LEU A 298 0.84 -5.43 -27.96
C LEU A 298 1.27 -4.55 -29.13
N PRO A 299 1.41 -3.22 -28.94
CA PRO A 299 1.66 -2.30 -30.05
C PRO A 299 3.02 -2.50 -30.72
N THR A 300 4.03 -3.00 -29.99
CA THR A 300 5.39 -3.20 -30.46
C THR A 300 5.98 -4.49 -29.86
N GLY A 301 7.13 -4.92 -30.38
CA GLY A 301 7.93 -6.07 -29.95
C GLY A 301 7.92 -7.25 -30.94
N GLY A 302 7.14 -7.17 -32.03
CA GLY A 302 7.09 -8.16 -33.10
C GLY A 302 7.88 -7.73 -34.34
N GLY A 303 8.01 -8.65 -35.31
CA GLY A 303 8.74 -8.41 -36.55
C GLY A 303 10.28 -8.40 -36.39
N PRO A 304 11.05 -8.27 -37.48
CA PRO A 304 12.51 -8.33 -37.44
C PRO A 304 13.19 -7.21 -36.66
N ASP A 305 12.56 -6.04 -36.57
CA ASP A 305 13.07 -4.82 -35.92
C ASP A 305 12.34 -4.49 -34.60
N GLY A 306 11.38 -5.32 -34.19
CA GLY A 306 10.59 -5.11 -32.97
C GLY A 306 9.54 -4.01 -33.07
N SER A 307 9.27 -3.43 -34.25
CA SER A 307 8.28 -2.35 -34.39
C SER A 307 6.86 -2.85 -34.68
N ALA A 308 6.69 -4.12 -35.07
CA ALA A 308 5.39 -4.66 -35.43
C ALA A 308 4.58 -5.07 -34.19
N PRO A 309 3.24 -5.07 -34.27
CA PRO A 309 2.40 -5.57 -33.19
C PRO A 309 2.61 -7.06 -32.92
N ILE A 310 2.51 -7.46 -31.65
CA ILE A 310 2.50 -8.87 -31.24
C ILE A 310 1.04 -9.30 -31.05
N PHE A 311 0.63 -10.40 -31.66
CA PHE A 311 -0.69 -11.00 -31.43
C PHE A 311 -0.82 -11.57 -30.02
N VAL A 312 -1.94 -11.27 -29.35
CA VAL A 312 -2.28 -11.76 -28.01
C VAL A 312 -3.66 -12.43 -28.06
N PRO A 313 -3.73 -13.77 -27.97
CA PRO A 313 -5.01 -14.48 -27.89
C PRO A 313 -5.82 -14.08 -26.66
N LYS A 314 -7.15 -14.12 -26.78
CA LYS A 314 -8.06 -14.01 -25.64
C LYS A 314 -7.71 -15.06 -24.58
N GLY A 315 -7.67 -14.63 -23.33
CA GLY A 315 -7.30 -15.44 -22.16
C GLY A 315 -5.80 -15.50 -21.89
N MET A 316 -4.95 -14.95 -22.78
CA MET A 316 -3.51 -14.89 -22.52
C MET A 316 -3.17 -13.79 -21.51
N GLU A 317 -2.40 -14.17 -20.48
CA GLU A 317 -1.81 -13.24 -19.52
C GLU A 317 -0.48 -12.69 -20.05
N ILE A 318 -0.32 -11.38 -19.99
CA ILE A 318 0.90 -10.65 -20.28
C ILE A 318 1.42 -10.04 -18.99
N GLN A 319 2.69 -10.30 -18.69
CA GLN A 319 3.39 -9.73 -17.55
C GLN A 319 4.45 -8.73 -18.02
N TYR A 320 4.59 -7.62 -17.29
CA TYR A 320 5.68 -6.67 -17.48
C TYR A 320 6.40 -6.45 -16.16
N CYS A 321 7.73 -6.39 -16.23
CA CYS A 321 8.61 -6.25 -15.08
C CYS A 321 9.02 -4.77 -14.94
N VAL A 322 8.35 -4.08 -14.02
CA VAL A 322 8.65 -2.69 -13.65
C VAL A 322 10.07 -2.59 -13.07
N HIS A 323 10.48 -3.58 -12.27
CA HIS A 323 11.83 -3.63 -11.72
C HIS A 323 12.90 -3.69 -12.83
N ALA A 324 12.78 -4.61 -13.78
CA ALA A 324 13.73 -4.67 -14.90
C ALA A 324 13.74 -3.38 -15.71
N MET A 325 12.57 -2.78 -15.95
CA MET A 325 12.46 -1.51 -16.67
C MET A 325 13.13 -0.35 -15.93
N HIS A 326 13.01 -0.28 -14.60
CA HIS A 326 13.62 0.78 -13.79
C HIS A 326 15.15 0.68 -13.68
N HIS A 327 15.72 -0.48 -13.98
CA HIS A 327 17.15 -0.77 -13.96
C HIS A 327 17.81 -0.75 -15.36
N ARG A 328 17.02 -0.52 -16.40
CA ARG A 328 17.52 -0.46 -17.78
C ARG A 328 18.41 0.77 -17.99
N LYS A 329 19.68 0.51 -18.30
CA LYS A 329 20.66 1.56 -18.59
C LYS A 329 20.32 2.42 -19.81
N ASP A 330 19.64 1.85 -20.79
CA ASP A 330 19.19 2.59 -21.97
C ASP A 330 18.06 3.60 -21.65
N LEU A 331 17.35 3.42 -20.53
CA LEU A 331 16.32 4.34 -20.04
C LEU A 331 16.86 5.30 -18.96
N TRP A 332 17.69 4.78 -18.05
CA TRP A 332 18.11 5.49 -16.83
C TRP A 332 19.59 5.91 -16.82
N GLY A 333 20.34 5.61 -17.88
CA GLY A 333 21.77 5.89 -18.00
C GLY A 333 22.65 4.78 -17.43
N GLU A 334 23.96 4.92 -17.61
CA GLU A 334 24.93 3.93 -17.07
C GLU A 334 24.88 3.78 -15.55
N ASP A 335 24.40 4.81 -14.85
CA ASP A 335 24.22 4.85 -13.40
C ASP A 335 22.83 4.40 -12.94
N ALA A 336 22.13 3.58 -13.74
CA ALA A 336 20.80 3.07 -13.42
C ALA A 336 20.76 2.26 -12.10
N GLU A 337 21.87 1.62 -11.71
CA GLU A 337 21.97 0.87 -10.46
C GLU A 337 22.33 1.75 -9.25
N ASP A 338 22.76 3.00 -9.49
CA ASP A 338 23.19 3.90 -8.44
C ASP A 338 21.99 4.64 -7.83
N PHE A 339 22.01 4.78 -6.50
CA PHE A 339 21.06 5.61 -5.78
C PHE A 339 21.43 7.08 -5.88
N ARG A 340 20.78 7.79 -6.81
CA ARG A 340 21.04 9.21 -7.10
C ARG A 340 19.74 10.00 -7.09
N PRO A 341 19.23 10.43 -5.91
CA PRO A 341 18.00 11.21 -5.79
C PRO A 341 17.92 12.41 -6.73
N GLU A 342 19.04 13.11 -6.96
CA GLU A 342 19.14 14.29 -7.82
C GLU A 342 18.73 14.04 -9.27
N ARG A 343 18.64 12.78 -9.73
CA ARG A 343 18.10 12.47 -11.06
C ARG A 343 16.65 12.96 -11.22
N PHE A 344 15.90 13.05 -10.13
CA PHE A 344 14.52 13.55 -10.12
C PHE A 344 14.39 15.07 -10.01
N LYS A 345 15.50 15.84 -10.04
CA LYS A 345 15.45 17.32 -9.99
C LYS A 345 14.75 17.93 -11.19
N GLU A 346 15.04 17.40 -12.37
CA GLU A 346 14.53 17.91 -13.65
C GLU A 346 13.81 16.81 -14.46
N ALA A 347 13.81 15.56 -13.97
CA ALA A 347 13.13 14.48 -14.64
C ALA A 347 11.63 14.72 -14.73
N ARG A 348 11.08 14.44 -15.90
CA ARG A 348 9.63 14.26 -16.12
C ARG A 348 9.43 12.81 -16.50
N PRO A 349 9.33 11.90 -15.51
CA PRO A 349 9.32 10.49 -15.80
C PRO A 349 8.07 10.12 -16.59
N GLY A 350 8.27 9.51 -17.76
CA GLY A 350 7.20 8.99 -18.61
C GLY A 350 6.81 7.58 -18.19
N TRP A 351 6.58 6.70 -19.18
CA TRP A 351 6.28 5.28 -18.93
C TRP A 351 7.47 4.49 -18.40
N ASP A 352 8.67 5.09 -18.36
CA ASP A 352 9.90 4.49 -17.86
C ASP A 352 9.99 4.50 -16.31
N TYR A 353 9.05 5.19 -15.64
CA TYR A 353 8.91 5.23 -14.18
C TYR A 353 7.45 4.99 -13.79
N LEU A 354 7.18 3.88 -13.10
CA LEU A 354 5.83 3.40 -12.80
C LEU A 354 5.71 2.95 -11.33
N PRO A 355 5.99 3.84 -10.36
CA PRO A 355 5.92 3.50 -8.93
C PRO A 355 4.50 3.12 -8.49
N PHE A 356 3.48 3.70 -9.15
CA PHE A 356 2.05 3.49 -8.87
C PHE A 356 1.28 3.05 -10.12
N ASN A 357 1.98 2.46 -11.10
CA ASN A 357 1.44 2.06 -12.40
C ASN A 357 0.95 3.26 -13.28
N GLY A 358 0.47 2.96 -14.49
CA GLY A 358 -0.06 3.96 -15.42
C GLY A 358 -1.48 4.41 -15.07
N LYS A 359 -1.79 5.68 -15.37
CA LYS A 359 -3.17 6.18 -15.36
C LYS A 359 -3.86 5.73 -16.65
N SER A 360 -4.92 4.94 -16.51
CA SER A 360 -5.92 4.66 -17.55
C SER A 360 -6.82 5.88 -17.78
#